data_AF-A0A7X9JEG9-F1
#
_entry.id   AF-A0A7X9JEG9-F1
#
_cell.length_a   1.000
_cell.length_b   1.000
_cell.length_c   1.000
_cell.angle_alpha   90.00
_cell.angle_beta   90.00
_cell.angle_gamma   90.00
#
_symmetry.space_group_name_H-M   'P 1'
#
loop_
_entity.id
_entity.type
_entity.pdbx_description
1 polymer ?
#
loop_
_entity_poly.entity_id
_entity_poly.type
_entity_poly.pdbx_seq_one_letter_code
_entity_poly.pdbx_strand_id
1 'polypeptide(L)'
;MSNNPAATLRKKLAIYTILAIITFAAFWQVDQFEFINFDDNVYVSENVAVQTGLTKEGFLWAFSTKYFGLWNPLVWLSLMAD
;
A
#
# COMPACT_ATOMS: atom_id res chain seq x y z
N MET A 1 -28.86 -8.82 35.20
CA MET A 1 -29.04 -9.04 33.75
C MET A 1 -27.83 -9.81 33.24
N SER A 2 -27.96 -11.11 32.95
CA SER A 2 -26.86 -11.88 32.37
C SER A 2 -26.75 -11.58 30.87
N ASN A 3 -25.60 -11.10 30.43
CA ASN A 3 -25.33 -10.93 29.00
C ASN A 3 -25.22 -12.31 28.36
N ASN A 4 -26.08 -12.62 27.39
CA ASN A 4 -25.96 -13.85 26.61
C ASN A 4 -24.77 -13.70 25.62
N PRO A 5 -23.65 -14.41 25.82
CA PRO A 5 -22.45 -14.25 25.00
C PRO A 5 -22.69 -14.57 23.52
N ALA A 6 -23.60 -15.50 23.22
CA ALA A 6 -23.95 -15.84 21.84
C ALA A 6 -24.72 -14.69 21.14
N ALA A 7 -25.58 -13.98 21.87
CA ALA A 7 -26.29 -12.82 21.33
C ALA A 7 -25.32 -11.66 21.04
N THR A 8 -24.31 -11.46 21.89
CA THR A 8 -23.24 -10.47 21.68
C THR A 8 -22.39 -10.83 20.46
N LEU A 9 -22.04 -12.10 20.27
CA LEU A 9 -21.27 -12.55 19.09
C LEU A 9 -22.05 -12.33 17.79
N ARG A 10 -23.34 -12.70 17.75
CA ARG A 10 -24.20 -12.49 16.58
C ARG A 10 -24.31 -11.01 16.20
N LYS A 11 -24.45 -10.12 17.18
CA LYS A 11 -24.48 -8.66 16.96
C LYS A 11 -23.15 -8.16 16.38
N LYS A 12 -22.02 -8.59 16.92
CA LYS A 12 -20.69 -8.23 16.40
C LYS A 12 -20.51 -8.68 14.95
N LEU A 13 -20.88 -9.93 14.65
CA LEU A 13 -20.82 -10.46 13.29
C LEU A 13 -21.70 -9.65 12.34
N ALA A 14 -22.94 -9.33 12.72
CA ALA A 14 -23.81 -8.50 11.91
C ALA A 14 -23.20 -7.12 11.62
N ILE A 15 -22.61 -6.47 12.62
CA ILE A 15 -21.92 -5.18 12.46
C ILE A 15 -20.74 -5.31 11.49
N TYR A 16 -19.88 -6.32 11.65
CA TYR A 16 -18.74 -6.53 10.76
C TYR A 16 -19.17 -6.85 9.33
N THR A 17 -20.21 -7.66 9.14
CA THR A 17 -20.76 -7.96 7.82
C THR A 17 -21.32 -6.71 7.15
N ILE A 18 -22.12 -5.91 7.86
CA ILE A 18 -22.68 -4.67 7.32
C ILE A 18 -21.55 -3.69 6.94
N LEU A 19 -20.55 -3.54 7.81
CA LEU A 19 -19.40 -2.68 7.54
C LEU A 19 -18.64 -3.14 6.29
N ALA A 20 -18.37 -4.44 6.16
CA ALA A 20 -17.71 -4.98 4.98
C ALA A 20 -18.53 -4.72 3.71
N ILE A 21 -19.84 -4.98 3.74
CA ILE A 21 -20.73 -4.74 2.59
C ILE A 21 -20.72 -3.26 2.16
N ILE A 22 -20.82 -2.33 3.12
CA ILE A 22 -20.80 -0.90 2.82
C ILE A 22 -19.44 -0.49 2.22
N THR A 23 -18.33 -1.00 2.76
CA THR A 23 -16.99 -0.76 2.20
C THR A 23 -16.90 -1.31 0.77
N PHE A 24 -17.31 -2.55 0.52
CA PHE A 24 -17.30 -3.12 -0.83
C PHE A 24 -18.17 -2.33 -1.81
N ALA A 25 -19.37 -1.90 -1.38
CA ALA A 25 -20.25 -1.09 -2.23
C ALA A 25 -19.63 0.28 -2.55
N ALA A 26 -18.97 0.93 -1.59
CA ALA A 26 -18.31 2.22 -1.79
C ALA A 26 -17.11 2.13 -2.77
N PHE A 27 -16.36 1.02 -2.72
CA PHE A 27 -15.21 0.77 -3.58
C PHE A 27 -15.52 -0.11 -4.81
N TRP A 28 -16.79 -0.45 -5.07
CA TRP A 28 -17.18 -1.37 -6.15
C TRP A 28 -16.71 -0.88 -7.52
N GLN A 29 -16.74 0.43 -7.75
CA GLN A 29 -16.36 1.06 -9.02
C GLN A 29 -14.84 1.13 -9.28
N VAL A 30 -13.99 0.68 -8.34
CA VAL A 30 -12.53 0.80 -8.46
C VAL A 30 -11.99 0.07 -9.69
N ASP A 31 -12.63 -1.02 -10.12
CA ASP A 31 -12.22 -1.80 -11.29
C ASP A 31 -12.47 -1.07 -12.63
N GLN A 32 -13.26 0.00 -12.63
CA GLN A 32 -13.56 0.81 -13.82
C GLN A 32 -12.58 1.96 -14.03
N PHE A 33 -11.66 2.22 -13.10
CA PHE A 33 -10.68 3.29 -13.22
C PHE A 33 -9.35 2.77 -13.78
N GLU A 34 -8.74 3.57 -14.65
CA GLU A 34 -7.40 3.29 -15.19
C GLU A 34 -6.31 3.70 -14.19
N PHE A 35 -5.14 3.08 -14.34
CA PHE A 35 -3.93 3.54 -13.66
C PHE A 35 -3.48 4.88 -14.26
N ILE A 36 -3.20 5.86 -13.39
CA ILE A 36 -2.59 7.13 -13.79
C ILE A 36 -1.12 7.12 -13.40
N ASN A 37 -0.25 7.59 -14.29
CA ASN A 37 1.15 7.80 -13.99
C ASN A 37 1.30 9.18 -13.34
N PHE A 38 1.24 9.20 -12.01
CA PHE A 38 1.35 10.44 -11.23
C PHE A 38 2.80 10.70 -10.79
N ASP A 39 3.42 9.72 -10.13
CA ASP A 39 4.77 9.81 -9.60
C ASP A 39 5.68 8.62 -10.01
N ASP A 40 5.14 7.64 -10.74
CA ASP A 40 5.88 6.48 -11.23
C ASP A 40 7.09 6.89 -12.09
N ASN A 41 6.97 7.98 -12.85
CA ASN A 41 8.10 8.53 -13.59
C ASN A 41 9.29 8.81 -12.68
N VAL A 42 9.03 9.44 -11.54
CA VAL A 42 10.09 9.86 -10.62
C VAL A 42 10.54 8.69 -9.75
N TYR A 43 9.65 7.83 -9.29
CA TYR A 43 10.03 6.73 -8.40
C TYR A 43 10.65 5.54 -9.14
N VAL A 44 10.27 5.31 -10.39
CA VAL A 44 10.60 4.09 -11.13
C VAL A 44 11.34 4.39 -12.42
N SER A 45 10.69 4.97 -13.43
CA SER A 45 11.23 4.96 -14.80
C SER A 45 12.41 5.91 -15.02
N GLU A 46 12.44 7.07 -14.36
CA GLU A 46 13.53 8.06 -14.45
C GLU A 46 14.57 7.91 -13.32
N ASN A 47 14.28 7.09 -12.30
CA ASN A 47 15.20 6.88 -11.20
C ASN A 47 16.28 5.85 -11.55
N VAL A 48 17.42 6.36 -12.00
CA VAL A 48 18.58 5.54 -12.39
C VAL A 48 19.01 4.57 -11.28
N ALA A 49 18.95 4.97 -10.00
CA ALA A 49 19.34 4.09 -8.91
C ALA A 49 18.39 2.89 -8.76
N VAL A 50 17.09 3.11 -8.96
CA VAL A 50 16.09 2.04 -8.98
C VAL A 50 16.24 1.15 -10.22
N GLN A 51 16.41 1.75 -11.41
CA GLN A 51 16.57 1.03 -12.68
C GLN A 51 17.80 0.10 -12.71
N THR A 52 18.84 0.40 -11.91
CA THR A 52 20.02 -0.48 -11.79
C THR A 52 19.80 -1.72 -10.92
N GLY A 53 18.64 -1.82 -10.26
CA GLY A 53 18.28 -2.94 -9.39
C GLY A 53 19.12 -3.04 -8.11
N LEU A 54 19.00 -4.18 -7.43
CA LEU A 54 19.71 -4.45 -6.17
C LEU A 54 21.23 -4.62 -6.38
N THR A 55 21.94 -3.50 -6.39
CA THR A 55 23.40 -3.41 -6.39
C THR A 55 23.91 -2.90 -5.04
N LYS A 56 25.22 -3.05 -4.80
CA LYS A 56 25.84 -2.48 -3.59
C LYS A 56 25.67 -0.96 -3.54
N GLU A 57 25.83 -0.31 -4.69
CA GLU A 57 25.67 1.12 -4.89
C GLU A 57 24.22 1.54 -4.67
N GLY A 58 23.26 0.81 -5.23
CA GLY A 58 21.82 1.03 -5.01
C GLY A 58 21.41 0.86 -3.55
N PHE A 59 21.95 -0.15 -2.87
CA PHE A 59 21.72 -0.35 -1.43
C PHE A 59 22.22 0.84 -0.61
N LEU A 60 23.45 1.30 -0.84
CA LEU A 60 23.99 2.48 -0.14
C LEU A 60 23.22 3.76 -0.48
N TRP A 61 22.78 3.90 -1.73
CA TRP A 61 21.97 5.02 -2.18
C TRP A 61 20.62 5.07 -1.45
N ALA A 62 19.94 3.93 -1.31
CA ALA A 62 18.64 3.83 -0.64
C ALA A 62 18.67 4.40 0.79
N PHE A 63 19.75 4.16 1.54
CA PHE A 63 19.91 4.66 2.92
C PHE A 63 20.45 6.08 3.03
N SER A 64 21.00 6.66 1.97
CA SER A 64 21.62 8.00 1.99
C SER A 64 20.77 9.10 1.34
N THR A 65 19.77 8.73 0.54
CA THR A 65 19.00 9.67 -0.26
C THR A 65 17.69 10.14 0.40
N LYS A 66 17.27 11.37 0.07
CA LYS A 66 15.90 11.85 0.27
C LYS A 66 15.26 12.19 -1.09
N TYR A 67 15.55 11.38 -2.10
CA TYR A 67 15.02 11.57 -3.44
C TYR A 67 13.49 11.70 -3.38
N PHE A 68 12.95 12.73 -4.02
CA PHE A 68 11.54 13.11 -3.91
C PHE A 68 11.05 13.47 -2.49
N GLY A 69 11.94 14.01 -1.65
CA GLY A 69 11.60 14.69 -0.39
C GLY A 69 11.43 13.80 0.84
N LEU A 70 11.42 12.48 0.68
CA LEU A 70 11.21 11.52 1.76
C LEU A 70 12.39 10.55 1.90
N TRP A 71 12.72 10.19 3.15
CA TRP A 71 13.71 9.16 3.43
C TRP A 71 13.01 7.81 3.58
N ASN A 72 13.01 7.00 2.51
CA ASN A 72 12.27 5.75 2.41
C ASN A 72 13.16 4.57 1.94
N PRO A 73 14.21 4.19 2.69
CA PRO A 73 15.18 3.18 2.22
C PRO A 73 14.55 1.84 1.83
N LEU A 74 13.57 1.36 2.59
CA LEU A 74 12.93 0.08 2.30
C LEU A 74 12.03 0.14 1.05
N VAL A 75 11.46 1.30 0.72
CA VAL A 75 10.71 1.49 -0.51
C VAL A 75 11.65 1.40 -1.71
N TRP A 76 12.81 2.07 -1.64
CA TRP A 76 13.81 1.98 -2.71
C TRP A 76 14.31 0.57 -2.94
N LEU A 77 14.62 -0.17 -1.87
CA LEU A 77 15.02 -1.58 -1.99
C LEU A 77 13.92 -2.46 -2.58
N SER A 78 12.65 -2.21 -2.24
CA SER A 78 11.53 -2.94 -2.83
C SER A 78 11.41 -2.66 -4.32
N LEU A 79 11.52 -1.41 -4.75
CA LEU A 79 11.46 -1.02 -6.17
C LEU A 79 12.65 -1.56 -6.98
N MET A 80 13.83 -1.68 -6.36
CA MET A 80 15.01 -2.30 -6.98
C MET A 80 14.94 -3.82 -7.05
N ALA A 81 14.05 -4.45 -6.27
CA ALA A 81 13.89 -5.89 -6.16
C ALA A 81 12.73 -6.44 -7.00
N ASP A 82 11.83 -5.56 -7.44
CA ASP A 82 10.76 -5.84 -8.41
C ASP A 82 11.37 -6.20 -9.77
#